data_AF-A0A091U1P5-F1
#
_entry.id   AF-A0A091U1P5-F1
#
_cell.length_a   1.000
_cell.length_b   1.000
_cell.length_c   1.000
_cell.angle_alpha   90.00
_cell.angle_beta   90.00
_cell.angle_gamma   90.00
#
_symmetry.space_group_name_H-M   'P 1'
#
loop_
_entity.id
_entity.type
_entity.pdbx_description
1 polymer ?
#
loop_
_entity_poly.entity_id
_entity_poly.type
_entity_poly.pdbx_seq_one_letter_code
_entity_poly.pdbx_strand_id
1 'polypeptide(L)'
;SALLQEIKVLVVAHNIPARLFSDWYVAIATSPVTCPQDSAPSRSTAEVVAECLTLLLQLAACIQSLEDDSEDTSESVHTLGPELLIPVEAINYLCNAEECATPEDFLRIYLSPSQPTLDSETVWPVPSHFSA
;
A
#
# COMPACT_ATOMS: atom_id res chain seq x y z
N SER A 1 37.79 -18.59 6.00
CA SER A 1 36.92 -18.22 4.86
C SER A 1 35.49 -18.51 5.24
N ALA A 2 34.64 -17.50 5.41
CA ALA A 2 33.23 -17.68 5.74
C ALA A 2 32.43 -17.86 4.45
N LEU A 3 31.68 -18.95 4.36
CA LEU A 3 30.85 -19.30 3.21
C LEU A 3 29.45 -18.78 3.49
N LEU A 4 29.01 -17.74 2.78
CA LEU A 4 27.64 -17.24 2.87
C LEU A 4 26.72 -18.26 2.18
N GLN A 5 25.97 -19.02 2.98
CA GLN A 5 24.88 -19.87 2.50
C GLN A 5 23.55 -19.14 2.73
N GLU A 6 22.65 -19.20 1.74
CA GLU A 6 21.30 -18.61 1.74
C GLU A 6 21.15 -17.09 1.50
N ILE A 7 21.95 -16.51 0.61
CA ILE A 7 21.67 -15.14 0.14
C ILE A 7 20.46 -15.18 -0.82
N LYS A 8 19.31 -14.66 -0.37
CA LYS A 8 18.16 -14.36 -1.24
C LYS A 8 18.23 -12.89 -1.66
N VAL A 9 18.72 -12.64 -2.88
CA VAL A 9 18.69 -11.29 -3.46
C VAL A 9 17.32 -11.09 -4.10
N LEU A 10 16.48 -10.25 -3.49
CA LEU A 10 15.23 -9.79 -4.09
C LEU A 10 15.52 -8.52 -4.89
N VAL A 11 15.61 -8.63 -6.21
CA VAL A 11 15.70 -7.45 -7.09
C VAL A 11 14.30 -7.07 -7.52
N VAL A 12 13.77 -5.96 -6.98
CA VAL A 12 12.52 -5.37 -7.44
C VAL A 12 12.85 -4.24 -8.41
N ALA A 13 12.95 -4.56 -9.70
CA ALA A 13 13.12 -3.57 -10.74
C ALA A 13 11.75 -2.97 -11.08
N HIS A 14 11.39 -1.87 -10.42
CA HIS A 14 10.24 -1.06 -10.84
C HIS A 14 10.57 -0.32 -12.14
N ASN A 15 9.54 -0.02 -12.94
CA ASN A 15 9.60 0.86 -14.11
C ASN A 15 10.05 2.28 -13.70
N ILE A 16 11.37 2.50 -13.63
CA ILE A 16 12.03 3.69 -13.07
C ILE A 16 11.52 5.02 -13.66
N PRO A 17 11.23 5.14 -14.97
CA PRO A 17 10.72 6.39 -15.56
C PRO A 17 9.29 6.79 -15.14
N ALA A 18 8.49 5.87 -14.60
CA ALA A 18 7.07 6.09 -14.27
C ALA A 18 6.80 6.23 -12.76
N ARG A 19 7.84 6.37 -11.93
CA ARG A 19 7.63 6.56 -10.49
C ARG A 19 6.99 7.92 -10.22
N LEU A 20 5.84 7.89 -9.54
CA LEU A 20 5.18 9.10 -9.01
C LEU A 20 6.02 9.80 -7.92
N PHE A 21 6.88 9.05 -7.23
CA PHE A 21 7.74 9.55 -6.15
C PHE A 21 9.18 9.05 -6.34
N SER A 22 10.12 10.00 -6.33
CA SER A 22 11.56 9.76 -6.53
C SER A 22 12.17 8.95 -5.38
N ASP A 23 11.75 9.27 -4.16
CA ASP A 23 12.25 8.70 -2.91
C ASP A 23 11.16 7.89 -2.20
N TRP A 24 11.57 6.79 -1.56
CA TRP A 24 10.69 5.92 -0.80
C TRP A 24 11.30 5.70 0.58
N TYR A 25 10.51 5.97 1.61
CA TYR A 25 10.86 5.71 2.99
C TYR A 25 10.03 4.53 3.50
N VAL A 26 10.68 3.61 4.20
CA VAL A 26 10.01 2.48 4.84
C VAL A 26 10.20 2.65 6.34
N ALA A 27 9.09 2.66 7.06
CA ALA A 27 9.09 2.57 8.50
C ALA A 27 8.28 1.36 8.93
N ILE A 28 8.79 0.64 9.93
CA ILE A 28 8.16 -0.57 10.46
C ILE A 28 7.62 -0.22 11.85
N ALA A 29 6.31 -0.33 12.00
CA ALA A 29 5.63 -0.17 13.27
C ALA A 29 4.94 -1.50 13.65
N THR A 30 5.00 -1.85 14.93
CA THR A 30 4.29 -3.01 15.45
C THR A 30 2.83 -2.64 15.66
N SER A 31 1.93 -3.34 14.96
CA SER A 31 0.49 -3.16 15.11
C SER A 31 0.05 -3.39 16.57
N PRO A 32 -0.80 -2.52 17.15
CA PRO A 32 -1.37 -2.77 18.46
C PRO A 32 -2.33 -3.96 18.40
N VAL A 33 -2.38 -4.71 19.50
CA VAL A 33 -3.40 -5.72 19.77
C VAL A 33 -4.49 -5.02 20.57
N THR A 34 -5.70 -4.95 20.03
CA THR A 34 -6.84 -4.47 20.80
C THR A 34 -7.46 -5.62 21.59
N CYS A 35 -7.83 -5.38 22.85
CA CYS A 35 -8.52 -6.37 23.69
C CYS A 35 -9.72 -6.95 22.92
N PRO A 36 -10.07 -8.25 23.06
CA PRO A 36 -11.18 -8.85 22.31
C PRO A 36 -12.42 -8.00 22.47
N GLN A 37 -12.91 -7.44 21.37
CA GLN A 37 -14.16 -6.68 21.34
C GLN A 37 -15.28 -7.65 21.72
N ASP A 38 -15.71 -7.57 22.98
CA ASP A 38 -16.95 -8.17 23.45
C ASP A 38 -18.09 -7.70 22.54
N SER A 39 -18.66 -8.63 21.78
CA SER A 39 -20.03 -8.59 21.24
C SER A 39 -20.47 -7.26 20.62
N ALA A 40 -19.59 -6.59 19.85
CA ALA A 40 -20.01 -5.54 18.95
C ALA A 40 -20.85 -6.13 17.79
N PRO A 41 -21.85 -5.40 17.26
CA PRO A 41 -22.60 -5.83 16.08
C PRO A 41 -21.65 -6.14 14.92
N SER A 42 -22.05 -7.08 14.06
CA SER A 42 -21.33 -7.47 12.86
C SER A 42 -21.03 -6.24 12.00
N ARG A 43 -19.80 -5.71 12.11
CA ARG A 43 -19.31 -4.62 11.27
C ARG A 43 -19.17 -5.13 9.83
N SER A 44 -19.53 -4.30 8.88
CA SER A 44 -19.34 -4.58 7.46
C SER A 44 -17.89 -4.35 7.02
N THR A 45 -17.45 -5.03 5.97
CA THR A 45 -16.12 -4.85 5.39
C THR A 45 -15.84 -3.40 5.02
N ALA A 46 -16.85 -2.70 4.48
CA ALA A 46 -16.73 -1.29 4.11
C ALA A 46 -16.47 -0.37 5.32
N GLU A 47 -17.11 -0.63 6.46
CA GLU A 47 -16.88 0.14 7.69
C GLU A 47 -15.46 -0.06 8.21
N VAL A 48 -14.96 -1.30 8.24
CA VAL A 48 -13.60 -1.60 8.68
C VAL A 48 -12.57 -0.96 7.75
N VAL A 49 -12.80 -0.98 6.44
CA VAL A 49 -11.94 -0.27 5.47
C VAL A 49 -11.95 1.24 5.72
N ALA A 50 -13.11 1.85 5.94
CA ALA A 50 -13.22 3.28 6.19
C ALA A 50 -12.50 3.69 7.49
N GLU A 51 -12.60 2.90 8.55
CA GLU A 51 -11.86 3.09 9.80
C GLU A 51 -10.34 3.02 9.56
N CYS A 52 -9.86 1.99 8.84
CA CYS A 52 -8.44 1.85 8.50
C CYS A 52 -7.91 3.03 7.66
N LEU A 53 -8.67 3.47 6.65
CA LEU A 53 -8.31 4.62 5.83
C LEU A 53 -8.27 5.92 6.63
N THR A 54 -9.17 6.08 7.61
CA THR A 54 -9.18 7.23 8.51
C THR A 54 -7.91 7.26 9.35
N LEU A 55 -7.50 6.13 9.93
CA LEU A 55 -6.25 6.03 10.68
C LEU A 55 -5.03 6.37 9.81
N LEU A 56 -4.97 5.84 8.58
CA LEU A 56 -3.89 6.15 7.64
C LEU A 56 -3.83 7.63 7.28
N LEU A 57 -4.97 8.29 7.09
CA LEU A 57 -5.03 9.73 6.81
C LEU A 57 -4.56 10.55 8.01
N GLN A 58 -4.95 10.17 9.22
CA GLN A 58 -4.48 10.81 10.45
C GLN A 58 -2.98 10.63 10.64
N LEU A 59 -2.47 9.42 10.39
CA LEU A 59 -1.03 9.12 10.42
C LEU A 59 -0.26 9.98 9.43
N ALA A 60 -0.75 10.09 8.19
CA ALA A 60 -0.14 10.92 7.16
C ALA A 60 -0.15 12.42 7.54
N ALA A 61 -1.21 12.90 8.20
CA ALA A 61 -1.25 14.27 8.71
C ALA A 61 -0.23 14.50 9.84
N CYS A 62 -0.08 13.54 10.76
CA CYS A 62 0.92 13.60 11.82
C CYS A 62 2.35 13.62 11.26
N ILE A 63 2.67 12.76 10.30
CA ILE A 63 3.99 12.72 9.66
C ILE A 63 4.29 14.06 8.97
N GLN A 64 3.34 14.58 8.18
CA GLN A 64 3.50 15.89 7.53
C GLN A 64 3.73 17.03 8.53
N SER A 65 3.04 17.03 9.68
CA SER A 65 3.26 18.05 10.71
C SER A 65 4.64 17.96 11.37
N LEU A 66 5.25 16.79 11.37
CA LEU A 66 6.55 16.52 12.00
C LEU A 66 7.72 16.87 11.07
N GLU A 67 7.51 16.73 9.75
CA GLU A 67 8.46 17.14 8.70
C GLU A 67 8.60 18.67 8.61
N ASP A 68 7.55 19.44 8.92
CA ASP A 68 7.62 20.92 8.94
C ASP A 68 8.45 21.45 10.13
N ASP A 69 8.61 20.63 11.19
CA ASP A 69 9.24 21.00 12.46
C ASP A 69 10.67 20.42 12.67
N SER A 70 11.18 19.48 11.84
CA SER A 70 12.49 18.86 12.07
C SER A 70 13.24 18.39 10.81
N GLU A 71 14.58 18.56 10.78
CA GLU A 71 15.49 18.07 9.72
C GLU A 71 15.77 16.56 9.78
N ASP A 72 15.23 15.80 10.74
CA ASP A 72 15.53 14.36 10.91
C ASP A 72 14.25 13.50 11.05
N THR A 73 13.61 13.24 9.92
CA THR A 73 12.32 12.53 9.81
C THR A 73 12.40 11.05 10.25
N SER A 74 13.59 10.46 10.30
CA SER A 74 13.78 9.01 10.43
C SER A 74 13.53 8.44 11.83
N GLU A 75 13.76 9.22 12.89
CA GLU A 75 13.53 8.81 14.29
C GLU A 75 12.07 9.04 14.74
N SER A 76 11.33 9.80 13.94
CA SER A 76 10.04 10.38 14.28
C SER A 76 8.89 9.36 14.32
N VAL A 77 9.00 8.23 13.60
CA VAL A 77 7.95 7.20 13.53
C VAL A 77 7.78 6.47 14.87
N HIS A 78 8.82 6.38 15.68
CA HIS A 78 8.75 5.80 17.03
C HIS A 78 7.96 6.65 18.03
N THR A 79 7.67 7.91 17.67
CA THR A 79 6.85 8.81 18.49
C THR A 79 5.35 8.74 18.16
N LEU A 80 4.97 8.03 17.09
CA LEU A 80 3.57 7.87 16.71
C LEU A 80 2.87 6.98 17.73
N GLY A 81 1.80 7.51 18.32
CA GLY A 81 1.03 6.80 19.33
C GLY A 81 0.38 5.53 18.77
N PRO A 82 0.29 4.46 19.57
CA PRO A 82 -0.30 3.19 19.14
C PRO A 82 -1.75 3.31 18.66
N GLU A 83 -2.48 4.34 19.08
CA GLU A 83 -3.84 4.66 18.65
C GLU A 83 -3.98 5.08 17.18
N LEU A 84 -2.90 5.53 16.55
CA LEU A 84 -2.88 5.90 15.12
C LEU A 84 -2.56 4.71 14.21
N LEU A 85 -2.15 3.57 14.80
CA LEU A 85 -1.81 2.37 14.07
C LEU A 85 -3.06 1.50 13.87
N ILE A 86 -3.17 0.90 12.69
CA ILE A 86 -4.25 -0.04 12.39
C ILE A 86 -4.10 -1.27 13.31
N PRO A 87 -5.14 -1.69 14.04
CA PRO A 87 -5.09 -2.88 14.89
C PRO A 87 -4.92 -4.18 14.11
N VAL A 88 -4.28 -5.16 14.72
CA VAL A 88 -3.99 -6.44 14.05
C VAL A 88 -5.28 -7.22 13.75
N GLU A 89 -6.31 -7.03 14.55
CA GLU A 89 -7.62 -7.64 14.36
C GLU A 89 -8.29 -7.13 13.08
N ALA A 90 -8.17 -5.83 12.79
CA ALA A 90 -8.70 -5.22 11.57
C ALA A 90 -7.94 -5.71 10.33
N ILE A 91 -6.61 -5.80 10.41
CA ILE A 91 -5.77 -6.35 9.34
C ILE A 91 -6.18 -7.80 9.06
N ASN A 92 -6.26 -8.64 10.10
CA ASN A 92 -6.65 -10.03 9.97
C ASN A 92 -8.06 -10.18 9.41
N TYR A 93 -9.02 -9.37 9.87
CA TYR A 93 -10.38 -9.39 9.34
C TYR A 93 -10.40 -9.08 7.83
N LEU A 94 -9.72 -8.01 7.40
CA LEU A 94 -9.67 -7.61 5.99
C LEU A 94 -8.93 -8.64 5.11
N CYS A 95 -7.85 -9.25 5.61
CA CYS A 95 -7.13 -10.30 4.88
C CYS A 95 -7.98 -11.56 4.64
N ASN A 96 -9.03 -11.78 5.44
CA ASN A 96 -9.93 -12.93 5.31
C ASN A 96 -11.32 -12.54 4.77
N ALA A 97 -11.56 -11.27 4.45
CA ALA A 97 -12.84 -10.82 3.91
C ALA A 97 -13.00 -11.26 2.44
N GLU A 98 -14.12 -11.89 2.11
CA GLU A 98 -14.39 -12.39 0.75
C GLU A 98 -14.50 -11.27 -0.29
N GLU A 99 -14.85 -10.05 0.13
CA GLU A 99 -14.92 -8.90 -0.77
C GLU A 99 -13.53 -8.33 -1.14
N CYS A 100 -12.48 -8.72 -0.41
CA CYS A 100 -11.13 -8.25 -0.61
C CYS A 100 -10.32 -9.21 -1.49
N ALA A 101 -9.47 -8.67 -2.36
CA ALA A 101 -8.46 -9.48 -3.02
C ALA A 101 -7.46 -10.00 -1.99
N THR A 102 -7.03 -11.25 -2.15
CA THR A 102 -5.92 -11.79 -1.36
C THR A 102 -4.63 -10.99 -1.65
N PRO A 103 -3.65 -10.97 -0.73
CA PRO A 103 -2.36 -10.32 -0.98
C PRO A 103 -1.70 -10.82 -2.28
N GLU A 104 -1.78 -12.12 -2.57
CA GLU A 104 -1.25 -12.73 -3.78
C GLU A 104 -1.98 -12.26 -5.04
N ASP A 105 -3.31 -12.16 -5.00
CA ASP A 105 -4.10 -11.66 -6.12
C ASP A 105 -3.88 -10.17 -6.35
N PHE A 106 -3.76 -9.37 -5.28
CA PHE A 106 -3.41 -7.96 -5.37
C PHE A 106 -2.07 -7.77 -6.09
N LEU A 107 -1.03 -8.50 -5.68
CA LEU A 107 0.29 -8.43 -6.32
C LEU A 107 0.22 -8.86 -7.79
N ARG A 108 -0.55 -9.90 -8.10
CA ARG A 108 -0.74 -10.34 -9.49
C ARG A 108 -1.38 -9.24 -10.35
N ILE A 109 -2.44 -8.61 -9.85
CA ILE A 109 -3.15 -7.51 -10.53
C ILE A 109 -2.22 -6.31 -10.70
N TYR A 110 -1.50 -5.93 -9.65
CA TYR A 110 -0.58 -4.78 -9.67
C TYR A 110 0.59 -4.96 -10.63
N LEU A 111 1.18 -6.17 -10.69
CA LEU A 111 2.32 -6.48 -11.54
C LEU A 111 1.93 -6.81 -12.98
N SER A 112 0.68 -7.16 -13.24
CA SER A 112 0.14 -7.45 -14.56
C SER A 112 -1.14 -6.66 -14.81
N PRO A 113 -1.06 -5.31 -14.83
CA PRO A 113 -2.22 -4.48 -15.10
C PRO A 113 -2.67 -4.77 -16.54
N SER A 114 -3.91 -5.23 -16.71
CA SER A 114 -4.52 -5.26 -18.02
C SER A 114 -4.67 -3.80 -18.48
N GLN A 115 -4.01 -3.42 -19.57
CA GLN A 115 -4.40 -2.20 -20.27
C GLN A 115 -5.72 -2.53 -20.98
N PRO A 116 -6.88 -2.01 -20.52
CA PRO A 116 -8.05 -2.05 -21.38
C PRO A 116 -7.67 -1.27 -22.62
N THR A 117 -7.56 -1.93 -23.77
CA THR A 117 -7.42 -1.23 -25.04
C THR A 117 -8.65 -0.35 -25.16
N LEU A 118 -8.49 0.95 -24.97
CA LEU A 118 -9.59 1.88 -25.20
C LEU A 118 -9.85 1.83 -26.70
N ASP A 119 -11.09 1.61 -27.14
CA ASP A 119 -11.42 1.57 -28.58
C ASP A 119 -10.93 2.83 -29.34
N SER A 120 -10.70 3.91 -28.60
CA SER A 120 -10.11 5.18 -29.04
C SER A 120 -8.63 5.10 -29.47
N GLU A 121 -7.86 4.12 -29.01
CA GLU A 121 -6.43 3.93 -29.35
C GLU A 121 -6.22 3.43 -30.78
N THR A 122 -7.30 2.98 -31.44
CA THR A 122 -7.30 2.60 -32.86
C THR A 122 -7.56 3.81 -33.79
N VAL A 123 -7.81 5.00 -33.23
CA VAL A 123 -8.13 6.19 -34.03
C VAL A 123 -6.99 7.21 -33.96
N TRP A 124 -6.10 7.12 -34.95
CA TRP A 124 -5.24 8.20 -35.48
C TRP A 124 -3.73 8.21 -35.08
N PRO A 125 -2.81 8.44 -36.06
CA PRO A 125 -3.05 8.58 -37.49
C PRO A 125 -3.15 7.22 -38.19
N VAL A 126 -4.00 7.17 -39.22
CA VAL A 126 -4.11 6.01 -40.12
C VAL A 126 -2.75 5.83 -40.84
N PRO A 127 -2.19 4.61 -40.87
CA PRO A 127 -0.94 4.35 -41.60
C PRO A 127 -1.07 4.72 -43.08
N SER A 128 -0.10 5.48 -43.59
CA SER A 128 -0.14 6.09 -44.93
C SER A 128 -0.23 5.10 -46.10
N HIS A 129 -0.01 3.80 -45.86
CA HIS A 129 -0.16 2.75 -46.88
C HIS A 129 -1.63 2.33 -47.11
N PHE A 130 -2.56 2.78 -46.27
CA PHE A 130 -4.00 2.64 -46.47
C PHE A 130 -4.66 3.88 -47.09
N SER A 131 -3.90 4.97 -47.26
CA SER A 131 -4.33 6.16 -47.99
C SER A 131 -3.86 6.01 -49.44
N ALA A 132 -4.80 5.78 -50.36
CA ALA A 132 -4.55 5.67 -51.79
C ALA A 132 -3.83 6.90 -52.38
#